data_AF-A0AA44U6K2-F1
#
_entry.id   AF-A0AA44U6K2-F1
#
_cell.length_a   1.000
_cell.length_b   1.000
_cell.length_c   1.000
_cell.angle_alpha   90.00
_cell.angle_beta   90.00
_cell.angle_gamma   90.00
#
_symmetry.space_group_name_H-M   'P 1'
#
loop_
_entity.id
_entity.type
_entity.pdbx_description
1 polymer ?
#
loop_
_entity_poly.entity_id
_entity_poly.type
_entity_poly.pdbx_seq_one_letter_code
_entity_poly.pdbx_strand_id
1 'polypeptide(L)'
;MGGLRFNAIAIDEVRDIFGADEGLAMKLRRWAEARFSVPVHHHRRPRWRSPFHPLYKPNVECSMLPTGWPTPHDVEDLVCGRYIESDRSARCWRLVNEWLTHLSWGWTEIPMSVARFEELDRDLAAAGLPSTYSLKRLMDEDPQIPLRPAPGMKIGYAGTRQILATWVELSEVIGTVPIARRGEVNAVLKFLSSYPGWNHLAVDLGRPAPGLLVVWQPDTVEDARPTGLRAGRTAS
;
A
#
# COMPACT_ATOMS: atom_id res chain seq x y z
N MET A 1 -1.66 -6.19 11.41
CA MET A 1 -1.19 -4.90 11.97
C MET A 1 -1.22 -3.89 10.84
N GLY A 2 -1.67 -2.68 11.14
CA GLY A 2 -1.62 -1.51 10.28
C GLY A 2 -0.18 -1.04 10.14
N GLY A 3 0.02 -0.04 9.30
CA GLY A 3 1.37 0.41 9.00
C GLY A 3 1.40 1.72 8.25
N LEU A 4 2.53 2.40 8.44
CA LEU A 4 2.89 3.59 7.69
C LEU A 4 3.63 3.13 6.44
N ARG A 5 3.09 3.44 5.26
CA ARG A 5 3.72 3.17 3.98
C ARG A 5 4.19 4.46 3.34
N PHE A 6 5.45 4.46 2.92
CA PHE A 6 6.08 5.55 2.17
C PHE A 6 6.30 5.10 0.74
N ASN A 7 5.93 5.95 -0.23
CA ASN A 7 6.15 5.72 -1.64
C ASN A 7 6.80 6.98 -2.22
N ALA A 8 8.00 6.85 -2.78
CA ALA A 8 8.71 7.94 -3.44
C ALA A 8 8.25 8.02 -4.90
N ILE A 9 7.36 8.95 -5.21
CA ILE A 9 6.70 9.06 -6.51
C ILE A 9 6.24 10.50 -6.72
N ALA A 10 6.27 10.99 -7.96
CA ALA A 10 5.73 12.31 -8.25
C ALA A 10 4.20 12.29 -8.18
N ILE A 11 3.59 13.39 -7.72
CA ILE A 11 2.14 13.42 -7.52
C ILE A 11 1.37 13.22 -8.83
N ASP A 12 1.88 13.75 -9.94
CA ASP A 12 1.24 13.60 -11.25
C ASP A 12 1.27 12.14 -11.70
N GLU A 13 2.36 11.41 -11.45
CA GLU A 13 2.41 9.95 -11.73
C GLU A 13 1.40 9.15 -10.91
N VAL A 14 1.08 9.59 -9.68
CA VAL A 14 0.02 8.97 -8.88
C VAL A 14 -1.34 9.29 -9.47
N ARG A 15 -1.55 10.53 -9.93
CA ARG A 15 -2.81 10.98 -10.54
C ARG A 15 -3.06 10.29 -11.87
N ASP A 16 -2.01 10.05 -12.67
CA ASP A 16 -2.06 9.36 -13.96
C ASP A 16 -2.53 7.91 -13.84
N ILE A 17 -2.49 7.30 -12.65
CA ILE A 17 -3.11 5.98 -12.41
C ILE A 17 -4.63 6.03 -12.66
N PHE A 18 -5.26 7.16 -12.34
CA PHE A 18 -6.71 7.34 -12.37
C PHE A 18 -7.12 8.05 -13.67
N GLY A 19 -7.46 7.27 -14.70
CA GLY A 19 -7.61 7.80 -16.06
C GLY A 19 -6.33 7.63 -16.88
N ALA A 20 -5.65 6.50 -16.68
CA ALA A 20 -4.39 6.17 -17.32
C ALA A 20 -4.49 6.10 -18.84
N ASP A 21 -3.44 6.53 -19.54
CA ASP A 21 -3.30 6.26 -20.97
C ASP A 21 -3.20 4.76 -21.23
N GLU A 22 -3.47 4.31 -22.46
CA GLU A 22 -3.51 2.87 -22.78
C GLU A 22 -2.21 2.14 -22.45
N GLY A 23 -1.06 2.80 -22.60
CA GLY A 23 0.25 2.22 -22.29
C GLY A 23 0.43 1.97 -20.80
N LEU A 24 0.04 2.93 -19.96
CA LEU A 24 0.04 2.77 -18.50
C LEU A 24 -1.04 1.79 -18.05
N ALA A 25 -2.26 1.90 -18.57
CA ALA A 25 -3.40 1.02 -18.31
C ALA A 25 -3.05 -0.47 -18.53
N MET A 26 -2.39 -0.80 -19.65
CA MET A 26 -1.91 -2.15 -19.93
C MET A 26 -0.93 -2.69 -18.89
N LYS A 27 -0.05 -1.83 -18.33
CA LYS A 27 0.89 -2.22 -17.27
C LYS A 27 0.14 -2.44 -15.95
N LEU A 28 -0.75 -1.52 -15.57
CA LEU A 28 -1.55 -1.61 -14.35
C LEU A 28 -2.41 -2.88 -14.30
N ARG A 29 -3.09 -3.20 -15.42
CA ARG A 29 -3.86 -4.44 -15.57
C ARG A 29 -2.98 -5.68 -15.37
N ARG A 30 -1.81 -5.72 -16.01
CA ARG A 30 -0.87 -6.84 -15.93
C ARG A 30 -0.35 -7.06 -14.51
N TRP A 31 0.01 -5.99 -13.80
CA TRP A 31 0.47 -6.09 -12.41
C TRP A 31 -0.66 -6.53 -11.48
N ALA A 32 -1.88 -6.01 -11.68
CA ALA A 32 -3.04 -6.43 -10.92
C ALA A 32 -3.36 -7.93 -11.15
N GLU A 33 -3.32 -8.38 -12.41
CA GLU A 33 -3.51 -9.78 -12.77
C GLU A 33 -2.43 -10.66 -12.11
N ALA A 34 -1.15 -10.29 -12.20
CA ALA A 34 -0.07 -11.05 -11.60
C ALA A 34 -0.20 -11.22 -10.08
N ARG A 35 -0.72 -10.20 -9.38
CA ARG A 35 -0.83 -10.21 -7.91
C ARG A 35 -2.13 -10.81 -7.38
N PHE A 36 -3.25 -10.52 -8.03
CA PHE A 36 -4.60 -10.77 -7.50
C PHE A 36 -5.37 -11.84 -8.27
N SER A 37 -4.78 -12.45 -9.32
CA SER A 37 -5.40 -13.61 -9.95
C SER A 37 -5.54 -14.75 -8.95
N VAL A 38 -6.77 -15.19 -8.74
CA VAL A 38 -7.04 -16.46 -8.06
C VAL A 38 -6.79 -17.56 -9.09
N PRO A 39 -5.93 -18.55 -8.79
CA PRO A 39 -5.77 -19.70 -9.67
C PRO A 39 -7.13 -20.34 -9.87
N VAL A 40 -7.70 -20.21 -11.07
CA VAL A 40 -8.85 -21.02 -11.44
C VAL A 40 -8.32 -22.45 -11.46
N HIS A 41 -8.74 -23.26 -10.48
CA HIS A 41 -8.52 -24.70 -10.58
C HIS A 41 -9.33 -25.18 -11.78
N HIS A 42 -8.69 -25.18 -12.94
CA HIS A 42 -9.17 -25.95 -14.07
C HIS A 42 -9.08 -27.41 -13.65
N HIS A 43 -10.14 -27.95 -13.06
CA HIS A 43 -10.28 -29.39 -12.96
C HIS A 43 -10.14 -29.93 -14.38
N ARG A 44 -8.99 -30.57 -14.66
CA ARG A 44 -8.80 -31.34 -15.89
C ARG A 44 -10.00 -32.28 -15.96
N ARG A 45 -10.89 -32.06 -16.92
CA ARG A 45 -12.02 -32.97 -17.15
C ARG A 45 -11.45 -34.38 -17.22
N PRO A 46 -11.92 -35.34 -16.40
CA PRO A 46 -11.59 -36.73 -16.63
C PRO A 46 -12.15 -37.06 -18.02
N ARG A 47 -11.29 -37.47 -18.96
CA ARG A 47 -11.73 -38.06 -20.22
C ARG A 47 -12.37 -39.41 -19.90
N TRP A 48 -13.62 -39.41 -19.44
CA TRP A 48 -14.41 -40.62 -19.29
C TRP A 48 -15.62 -40.51 -20.22
N ARG A 49 -15.56 -41.28 -21.31
CA ARG A 49 -16.70 -41.51 -22.20
C ARG A 49 -17.63 -42.50 -21.49
N SER A 50 -18.72 -42.02 -20.88
CA SER A 50 -19.82 -42.88 -20.47
C SER A 50 -21.13 -42.30 -21.01
N PRO A 51 -21.95 -43.09 -21.74
CA PRO A 51 -23.15 -42.61 -22.43
C PRO A 51 -24.39 -42.43 -21.52
N PHE A 52 -24.25 -42.65 -20.22
CA PHE A 52 -25.36 -42.52 -19.27
C PHE A 52 -24.94 -41.67 -18.06
N HIS A 53 -25.02 -40.35 -18.20
CA HIS A 53 -25.08 -39.47 -17.04
C HIS A 53 -26.18 -38.40 -17.24
N PRO A 54 -27.03 -38.13 -16.23
CA PRO A 54 -28.04 -37.08 -16.30
C PRO A 54 -27.35 -35.71 -16.34
N LEU A 55 -28.06 -34.71 -16.88
CA LEU A 55 -27.67 -33.31 -17.09
C LEU A 55 -27.35 -32.54 -15.78
N TYR A 56 -26.41 -33.00 -14.97
CA TYR A 56 -25.77 -32.16 -13.99
C TYR A 56 -24.68 -31.36 -14.70
N LYS A 57 -25.01 -30.10 -15.05
CA LYS A 57 -23.98 -29.08 -15.27
C LYS A 57 -23.02 -29.16 -14.07
N PRO A 58 -21.70 -29.29 -14.28
CA PRO A 58 -20.76 -29.10 -13.19
C PRO A 58 -21.08 -27.71 -12.64
N ASN A 59 -21.46 -27.67 -11.36
CA ASN A 59 -21.52 -26.44 -10.61
C ASN A 59 -20.14 -25.82 -10.81
N VAL A 60 -20.05 -24.76 -11.61
CA VAL A 60 -18.84 -23.96 -11.69
C VAL A 60 -18.75 -23.44 -10.26
N GLU A 61 -17.92 -24.08 -9.45
CA GLU A 61 -17.51 -23.54 -8.17
C GLU A 61 -16.95 -22.18 -8.51
N CYS A 62 -17.81 -21.17 -8.40
CA CYS A 62 -17.46 -19.79 -8.56
C CYS A 62 -16.34 -19.62 -7.56
N SER A 63 -15.10 -19.46 -8.06
CA SER A 63 -13.94 -19.30 -7.21
C SER A 63 -14.23 -18.06 -6.39
N MET A 64 -14.76 -18.24 -5.18
CA MET A 64 -15.20 -17.14 -4.35
C MET A 64 -13.93 -16.39 -4.01
N LEU A 65 -13.77 -15.21 -4.59
CA LEU A 65 -12.66 -14.33 -4.24
C LEU A 65 -12.73 -14.14 -2.72
N PRO A 66 -11.58 -14.20 -2.01
CA PRO A 66 -11.59 -13.92 -0.58
C PRO A 66 -12.25 -12.56 -0.31
N THR A 67 -12.95 -12.43 0.81
CA THR A 67 -13.61 -11.18 1.17
C THR A 67 -12.61 -10.01 1.12
N GLY A 68 -12.94 -8.96 0.36
CA GLY A 68 -12.06 -7.80 0.18
C GLY A 68 -10.98 -7.95 -0.89
N TRP A 69 -10.95 -9.04 -1.67
CA TRP A 69 -10.08 -9.13 -2.85
C TRP A 69 -10.57 -8.18 -3.96
N PRO A 70 -9.66 -7.50 -4.67
CA PRO A 70 -10.04 -6.71 -5.83
C PRO A 70 -10.56 -7.60 -6.96
N THR A 71 -11.56 -7.09 -7.68
CA THR A 71 -12.14 -7.72 -8.88
C THR A 71 -11.58 -7.08 -10.14
N PRO A 72 -11.66 -7.76 -11.31
CA PRO A 72 -11.30 -7.13 -12.59
C PRO A 72 -12.07 -5.84 -12.88
N HIS A 73 -13.30 -5.72 -12.38
CA HIS A 73 -14.10 -4.50 -12.53
C HIS A 73 -13.51 -3.32 -11.74
N ASP A 74 -12.96 -3.58 -10.54
CA ASP A 74 -12.27 -2.55 -9.76
C ASP A 74 -11.02 -2.02 -10.48
N VAL A 75 -10.29 -2.90 -11.18
CA VAL A 75 -9.14 -2.50 -12.00
C VAL A 75 -9.58 -1.56 -13.11
N GLU A 76 -10.60 -1.94 -13.88
CA GLU A 76 -11.07 -1.10 -14.99
C GLU A 76 -11.67 0.23 -14.52
N ASP A 77 -12.40 0.22 -13.41
CA ASP A 77 -12.97 1.47 -12.87
C ASP A 77 -11.87 2.43 -12.43
N LEU A 78 -10.82 1.95 -11.78
CA LEU A 78 -9.67 2.78 -11.39
C LEU A 78 -8.90 3.30 -12.61
N VAL A 79 -8.55 2.42 -13.54
CA VAL A 79 -7.80 2.77 -14.76
C VAL A 79 -8.57 3.79 -15.61
N CYS A 80 -9.90 3.66 -15.71
CA CYS A 80 -10.74 4.60 -16.44
C CYS A 80 -11.07 5.88 -15.64
N GLY A 81 -10.57 6.02 -14.40
CA GLY A 81 -10.86 7.18 -13.55
C GLY A 81 -12.32 7.30 -13.12
N ARG A 82 -13.05 6.17 -13.07
CA ARG A 82 -14.46 6.14 -12.65
C ARG A 82 -14.57 6.33 -11.14
N TYR A 83 -15.74 6.83 -10.75
CA TYR A 83 -16.08 6.98 -9.34
C TYR A 83 -16.12 5.61 -8.64
N ILE A 84 -15.48 5.51 -7.47
CA ILE A 84 -15.45 4.31 -6.64
C ILE A 84 -16.30 4.55 -5.39
N GLU A 85 -17.24 3.64 -5.15
CA GLU A 85 -18.08 3.66 -3.95
C GLU A 85 -17.26 3.35 -2.67
N SER A 86 -17.71 3.88 -1.54
CA SER A 86 -16.93 3.87 -0.28
C SER A 86 -16.69 2.48 0.30
N ASP A 87 -17.61 1.54 0.06
CA ASP A 87 -17.50 0.12 0.43
C ASP A 87 -16.41 -0.61 -0.39
N ARG A 88 -16.12 -0.12 -1.60
CA ARG A 88 -15.08 -0.63 -2.50
C ARG A 88 -13.71 0.00 -2.26
N SER A 89 -13.62 1.12 -1.53
CA SER A 89 -12.38 1.86 -1.32
C SER A 89 -11.26 0.99 -0.75
N ALA A 90 -11.55 0.14 0.24
CA ALA A 90 -10.54 -0.71 0.89
C ALA A 90 -9.87 -1.68 -0.09
N ARG A 91 -10.65 -2.34 -0.96
CA ARG A 91 -10.09 -3.25 -1.99
C ARG A 91 -9.42 -2.49 -3.13
N CYS A 92 -9.92 -1.33 -3.52
CA CYS A 92 -9.28 -0.47 -4.51
C CYS A 92 -7.92 0.05 -4.03
N TRP A 93 -7.78 0.39 -2.75
CA TRP A 93 -6.49 0.76 -2.17
C TRP A 93 -5.47 -0.38 -2.17
N ARG A 94 -5.90 -1.65 -2.12
CA ARG A 94 -4.99 -2.80 -2.31
C ARG A 94 -4.39 -2.81 -3.71
N LEU A 95 -5.19 -2.50 -4.74
CA LEU A 95 -4.69 -2.36 -6.12
C LEU A 95 -3.71 -1.20 -6.24
N VAL A 96 -4.07 -0.02 -5.71
CA VAL A 96 -3.21 1.16 -5.78
C VAL A 96 -1.88 0.93 -5.05
N ASN A 97 -1.88 0.31 -3.87
CA ASN A 97 -0.64 -0.01 -3.15
C ASN A 97 0.24 -1.00 -3.93
N GLU A 98 -0.36 -1.97 -4.62
CA GLU A 98 0.37 -2.86 -5.53
C GLU A 98 0.99 -2.05 -6.68
N TRP A 99 0.23 -1.20 -7.37
CA TRP A 99 0.76 -0.39 -8.46
C TRP A 99 1.86 0.58 -8.01
N LEU A 100 1.72 1.18 -6.84
CA LEU A 100 2.76 2.03 -6.22
C LEU A 100 4.06 1.26 -5.95
N THR A 101 3.99 -0.05 -5.68
CA THR A 101 5.17 -0.92 -5.53
C THR A 101 6.01 -0.94 -6.80
N HIS A 102 5.36 -0.92 -7.98
CA HIS A 102 6.02 -0.97 -9.28
C HIS A 102 6.39 0.41 -9.82
N LEU A 103 5.57 1.42 -9.54
CA LEU A 103 5.75 2.77 -10.08
C LEU A 103 6.74 3.62 -9.26
N SER A 104 6.82 3.43 -7.95
CA SER A 104 7.65 4.30 -7.10
C SER A 104 9.14 4.12 -7.38
N TRP A 105 9.92 5.20 -7.21
CA TRP A 105 11.38 5.16 -7.18
C TRP A 105 11.91 4.27 -6.05
N GLY A 106 11.15 4.22 -4.95
CA GLY A 106 11.31 3.29 -3.85
C GLY A 106 10.11 3.36 -2.93
N TRP A 107 9.89 2.31 -2.15
CA TRP A 107 8.84 2.28 -1.13
C TRP A 107 9.32 1.54 0.11
N THR A 108 8.73 1.84 1.25
CA THR A 108 8.93 1.09 2.49
C THR A 108 7.65 1.04 3.28
N GLU A 109 7.48 -0.03 4.05
CA GLU A 109 6.43 -0.16 5.06
C GLU A 109 7.09 -0.20 6.44
N ILE A 110 6.57 0.61 7.36
CA ILE A 110 6.99 0.64 8.75
C ILE A 110 5.79 0.16 9.57
N PRO A 111 5.82 -1.08 10.10
CA PRO A 111 4.74 -1.60 10.91
C PRO A 111 4.62 -0.79 12.20
N MET A 112 3.51 -0.08 12.36
CA MET A 112 3.21 0.71 13.56
C MET A 112 1.72 1.02 13.67
N SER A 113 1.22 1.14 14.89
CA SER A 113 -0.14 1.60 15.18
C SER A 113 -0.22 3.13 15.25
N VAL A 114 -1.42 3.69 15.18
CA VAL A 114 -1.61 5.16 15.21
C VAL A 114 -1.07 5.75 16.51
N ALA A 115 -1.35 5.07 17.63
CA ALA A 115 -0.83 5.46 18.94
C ALA A 115 0.70 5.46 18.95
N ARG A 116 1.32 4.48 18.30
CA ARG A 116 2.78 4.37 18.23
C ARG A 116 3.39 5.51 17.40
N PHE A 117 2.76 5.88 16.30
CA PHE A 117 3.18 7.03 15.48
C PHE A 117 3.04 8.36 16.25
N GLU A 118 1.93 8.56 16.97
CA GLU A 118 1.71 9.74 17.82
C GLU A 118 2.77 9.85 18.94
N GLU A 119 3.14 8.74 19.56
CA GLU A 119 4.22 8.68 20.54
C GLU A 119 5.59 9.00 19.90
N LEU A 120 5.87 8.43 18.73
CA LEU A 120 7.10 8.70 17.99
C LEU A 120 7.26 10.19 17.68
N ASP A 121 6.20 10.84 17.17
CA ASP A 121 6.21 12.27 16.86
C ASP A 121 6.43 13.13 18.12
N ARG A 122 5.85 12.71 19.25
CA ARG A 122 6.06 13.36 20.56
C ARG A 122 7.50 13.20 21.07
N ASP A 123 8.06 12.00 20.97
CA ASP A 123 9.44 11.72 21.38
C ASP A 123 10.44 12.50 20.51
N LEU A 124 10.16 12.67 19.21
CA LEU A 124 10.93 13.52 18.31
C LEU A 124 10.86 15.00 18.69
N ALA A 125 9.66 15.51 19.03
CA ALA A 125 9.50 16.87 19.51
C ALA A 125 10.26 17.10 20.84
N ALA A 126 10.20 16.14 21.76
CA ALA A 126 10.95 16.19 23.03
C ALA A 126 12.48 16.11 22.82
N ALA A 127 12.92 15.42 21.77
CA ALA A 127 14.32 15.36 21.33
C ALA A 127 14.81 16.66 20.65
N GLY A 128 13.92 17.62 20.41
CA GLY A 128 14.23 18.94 19.86
C GLY A 128 13.85 19.14 18.39
N LEU A 129 13.13 18.19 17.76
CA LEU A 129 12.70 18.34 16.37
C LEU A 129 11.68 19.50 16.24
N PRO A 130 11.93 20.50 15.39
CA PRO A 130 10.96 21.56 15.14
C PRO A 130 9.65 21.00 14.56
N SER A 131 8.51 21.54 14.99
CA SER A 131 7.19 21.07 14.55
C SER A 131 6.94 21.23 13.04
N THR A 132 7.65 22.13 12.37
CA THR A 132 7.66 22.29 10.90
C THR A 132 8.18 21.04 10.19
N TYR A 133 8.98 20.22 10.86
CA TYR A 133 9.62 19.03 10.31
C TYR A 133 9.12 17.73 10.96
N SER A 134 8.01 17.80 11.70
CA SER A 134 7.41 16.61 12.31
C SER A 134 7.00 15.58 11.26
N LEU A 135 6.88 14.32 11.66
CA LEU A 135 6.47 13.27 10.74
C LEU A 135 5.00 13.46 10.31
N LYS A 136 4.20 14.09 11.16
CA LYS A 136 2.83 14.51 10.81
C LYS A 136 2.82 15.48 9.64
N ARG A 137 3.74 16.45 9.60
CA ARG A 137 3.82 17.42 8.49
C ARG A 137 4.05 16.77 7.13
N LEU A 138 4.67 15.60 7.07
CA LEU A 138 4.82 14.85 5.81
C LEU A 138 3.49 14.29 5.26
N MET A 139 2.42 14.33 6.05
CA MET A 139 1.09 13.83 5.69
C MET A 139 0.02 14.92 5.58
N ASP A 140 0.39 16.19 5.75
CA ASP A 140 -0.58 17.26 5.90
C ASP A 140 -1.25 17.67 4.58
N GLU A 141 -0.53 17.60 3.46
CA GLU A 141 -1.09 17.99 2.16
C GLU A 141 -1.94 16.85 1.59
N ASP A 142 -3.18 17.18 1.19
CA ASP A 142 -4.05 16.25 0.47
C ASP A 142 -3.47 16.02 -0.95
N PRO A 143 -3.17 14.76 -1.35
CA PRO A 143 -2.70 14.47 -2.70
C PRO A 143 -3.71 14.84 -3.81
N GLN A 144 -4.98 15.11 -3.46
CA GLN A 144 -6.06 15.43 -4.39
C GLN A 144 -6.24 14.35 -5.47
N ILE A 145 -6.18 13.09 -5.06
CA ILE A 145 -6.42 11.94 -5.94
C ILE A 145 -7.91 11.55 -5.94
N PRO A 146 -8.44 10.98 -7.05
CA PRO A 146 -9.85 10.59 -7.13
C PRO A 146 -10.29 9.52 -6.12
N LEU A 147 -9.38 8.64 -5.71
CA LEU A 147 -9.70 7.56 -4.77
C LEU A 147 -9.70 8.07 -3.33
N ARG A 148 -10.88 8.04 -2.71
CA ARG A 148 -11.05 8.40 -1.30
C ARG A 148 -10.34 7.39 -0.39
N PRO A 149 -9.75 7.83 0.74
CA PRO A 149 -9.20 6.92 1.75
C PRO A 149 -10.23 5.88 2.21
N ALA A 150 -9.79 4.65 2.43
CA ALA A 150 -10.62 3.63 3.07
C ALA A 150 -10.95 4.02 4.54
N PRO A 151 -12.00 3.44 5.16
CA PRO A 151 -12.29 3.70 6.58
C PRO A 151 -11.07 3.47 7.48
N GLY A 152 -10.70 4.47 8.27
CA GLY A 152 -9.52 4.43 9.17
C GLY A 152 -8.17 4.67 8.49
N MET A 153 -8.14 4.82 7.17
CA MET A 153 -6.95 5.16 6.40
C MET A 153 -6.71 6.67 6.39
N LYS A 154 -5.44 7.09 6.40
CA LYS A 154 -5.05 8.46 6.10
C LYS A 154 -4.06 8.47 4.95
N ILE A 155 -4.13 9.50 4.11
CA ILE A 155 -3.19 9.71 3.03
C ILE A 155 -2.67 11.14 3.09
N GLY A 156 -1.44 11.35 2.66
CA GLY A 156 -0.87 12.67 2.56
C GLY A 156 0.27 12.68 1.56
N TYR A 157 0.64 13.88 1.14
CA TYR A 157 1.76 14.11 0.24
C TYR A 157 2.73 15.13 0.83
N ALA A 158 4.01 14.99 0.50
CA ALA A 158 5.01 16.01 0.77
C ALA A 158 5.89 16.23 -0.45
N GLY A 159 6.20 17.49 -0.72
CA GLY A 159 7.15 17.87 -1.78
C GLY A 159 8.61 17.66 -1.37
N THR A 160 9.50 17.57 -2.36
CA THR A 160 10.94 17.31 -2.19
C THR A 160 11.62 18.27 -1.20
N ARG A 161 11.24 19.56 -1.19
CA ARG A 161 11.80 20.55 -0.26
C ARG A 161 11.53 20.20 1.19
N GLN A 162 10.28 19.86 1.52
CA GLN A 162 9.89 19.47 2.87
C GLN A 162 10.60 18.18 3.29
N ILE A 163 10.68 17.21 2.37
CA ILE A 163 11.33 15.91 2.63
C ILE A 163 12.80 16.07 2.98
N LEU A 164 13.55 16.84 2.18
CA LEU A 164 14.98 17.04 2.42
C LEU A 164 15.24 17.85 3.70
N ALA A 165 14.42 18.86 3.99
CA ALA A 165 14.54 19.62 5.23
C ALA A 165 14.23 18.73 6.46
N THR A 166 13.16 17.93 6.41
CA THR A 166 12.85 16.96 7.46
C THR A 166 13.98 15.94 7.63
N TRP A 167 14.59 15.46 6.55
CA TRP A 167 15.72 14.51 6.65
C TRP A 167 16.93 15.10 7.39
N VAL A 168 17.32 16.34 7.06
CA VAL A 168 18.45 17.02 7.71
C VAL A 168 18.18 17.18 9.20
N GLU A 169 17.04 17.76 9.56
CA GLU A 169 16.68 18.06 10.96
C GLU A 169 16.48 16.78 11.78
N LEU A 170 15.89 15.75 11.18
CA LEU A 170 15.73 14.44 11.84
C LEU A 170 17.09 13.75 12.09
N SER A 171 18.07 13.97 11.21
CA SER A 171 19.42 13.42 11.35
C SER A 171 20.20 14.04 12.51
N GLU A 172 19.94 15.32 12.82
CA GLU A 172 20.57 16.01 13.96
C GLU A 172 20.04 15.51 15.31
N VAL A 173 18.74 15.19 15.39
CA VAL A 173 18.10 14.82 16.66
C VAL A 173 18.12 13.32 16.96
N ILE A 174 18.45 12.45 16.00
CA ILE A 174 18.32 10.99 16.23
C ILE A 174 19.16 10.48 17.41
N GLY A 175 20.30 11.11 17.69
CA GLY A 175 21.16 10.74 18.82
C GLY A 175 20.47 10.89 20.19
N THR A 176 19.53 11.83 20.30
CA THR A 176 18.82 12.16 21.54
C THR A 176 17.50 11.39 21.69
N VAL A 177 17.03 10.73 20.63
CA VAL A 177 15.81 9.90 20.66
C VAL A 177 16.01 8.65 21.54
N PRO A 178 15.03 8.27 22.37
CA PRO A 178 15.06 7.04 23.17
C PRO A 178 15.36 5.79 22.34
N ILE A 179 16.20 4.90 22.87
CA ILE A 179 16.61 3.65 22.19
C ILE A 179 15.41 2.82 21.72
N ALA A 180 14.33 2.80 22.51
CA ALA A 180 13.10 2.09 22.20
C ALA A 180 12.35 2.59 20.94
N ARG A 181 12.69 3.78 20.42
CA ARG A 181 12.11 4.37 19.20
C ARG A 181 13.11 4.52 18.05
N ARG A 182 14.41 4.37 18.31
CA ARG A 182 15.45 4.53 17.28
C ARG A 182 15.26 3.62 16.07
N GLY A 183 14.71 2.42 16.23
CA GLY A 183 14.44 1.52 15.10
C GLY A 183 13.49 2.14 14.06
N GLU A 184 12.39 2.74 14.53
CA GLU A 184 11.39 3.40 13.68
C GLU A 184 11.97 4.66 13.03
N VAL A 185 12.67 5.51 13.80
CA VAL A 185 13.31 6.73 13.27
C VAL A 185 14.39 6.38 12.24
N ASN A 186 15.21 5.36 12.49
CA ASN A 186 16.22 4.89 11.54
C ASN A 186 15.60 4.41 10.23
N ALA A 187 14.45 3.72 10.29
CA ALA A 187 13.75 3.29 9.09
C ALA A 187 13.26 4.49 8.25
N VAL A 188 12.71 5.51 8.91
CA VAL A 188 12.33 6.78 8.24
C VAL A 188 13.55 7.45 7.63
N LEU A 189 14.61 7.68 8.41
CA LEU A 189 15.84 8.33 7.94
C LEU A 189 16.49 7.61 6.77
N LYS A 190 16.57 6.27 6.84
CA LYS A 190 17.13 5.44 5.77
C LYS A 190 16.34 5.60 4.47
N PHE A 191 15.02 5.73 4.56
CA PHE A 191 14.20 5.98 3.37
C PHE A 191 14.43 7.39 2.84
N LEU A 192 14.39 8.41 3.69
CA LEU A 192 14.55 9.80 3.28
C LEU A 192 15.95 10.10 2.71
N SER A 193 17.00 9.43 3.18
CA SER A 193 18.37 9.60 2.67
C SER A 193 18.57 9.14 1.23
N SER A 194 17.60 8.42 0.65
CA SER A 194 17.64 7.97 -0.75
C SER A 194 17.21 9.06 -1.76
N TYR A 195 16.52 10.12 -1.30
CA TYR A 195 15.96 11.16 -2.16
C TYR A 195 16.98 11.93 -3.01
N PRO A 196 18.17 12.32 -2.49
CA PRO A 196 19.19 12.96 -3.33
C PRO A 196 19.55 12.11 -4.56
N GLY A 197 19.69 10.79 -4.37
CA GLY A 197 19.97 9.86 -5.46
C GLY A 197 18.83 9.77 -6.48
N TRP A 198 17.58 9.66 -6.01
CA TRP A 198 16.42 9.63 -6.90
C TRP A 198 16.23 10.93 -7.67
N ASN A 199 16.50 12.09 -7.06
CA ASN A 199 16.42 13.39 -7.74
C ASN A 199 17.46 13.51 -8.87
N HIS A 200 18.67 12.98 -8.70
CA HIS A 200 19.65 12.94 -9.78
C HIS A 200 19.20 12.01 -10.90
N LEU A 201 18.75 10.79 -10.57
CA LEU A 201 18.26 9.82 -11.55
C LEU A 201 17.02 10.33 -12.30
N ALA A 202 16.17 11.13 -11.67
CA ALA A 202 15.00 11.75 -12.29
C ALA A 202 15.40 12.64 -13.48
N VAL A 203 16.46 13.44 -13.32
CA VAL A 203 17.02 14.26 -14.40
C VAL A 203 17.56 13.40 -15.53
N ASP A 204 18.36 12.38 -15.20
CA ASP A 204 19.00 11.51 -16.21
C ASP A 204 17.97 10.70 -17.03
N LEU A 205 16.88 10.27 -16.40
CA LEU A 205 15.84 9.46 -17.03
C LEU A 205 14.70 10.30 -17.64
N GLY A 206 14.73 11.63 -17.49
CA GLY A 206 13.64 12.51 -17.92
C GLY A 206 12.31 12.22 -17.22
N ARG A 207 12.37 11.66 -16.01
CA ARG A 207 11.20 11.31 -15.19
C ARG A 207 10.99 12.40 -14.12
N PRO A 208 9.76 12.74 -13.73
CA PRO A 208 9.54 13.72 -12.67
C PRO A 208 10.25 13.37 -11.36
N ALA A 209 10.76 14.39 -10.67
CA ALA A 209 11.39 14.23 -9.36
C ALA A 209 10.37 13.71 -8.33
N PRO A 210 10.75 12.75 -7.46
CA PRO A 210 9.83 12.22 -6.47
C PRO A 210 9.48 13.25 -5.40
N GLY A 211 8.20 13.25 -5.03
CA GLY A 211 7.78 13.60 -3.68
C GLY A 211 7.49 12.33 -2.88
N LEU A 212 6.84 12.51 -1.74
CA LEU A 212 6.52 11.43 -0.81
C LEU A 212 5.01 11.29 -0.72
N LEU A 213 4.47 10.19 -1.23
CA LEU A 213 3.11 9.77 -0.93
C LEU A 213 3.14 8.89 0.33
N VAL A 214 2.49 9.36 1.38
CA VAL A 214 2.32 8.65 2.64
C VAL A 214 0.93 8.02 2.70
N VAL A 215 0.90 6.74 3.03
CA VAL A 215 -0.33 5.95 3.19
C VAL A 215 -0.31 5.32 4.57
N TRP A 216 -1.22 5.75 5.44
CA TRP A 216 -1.47 5.12 6.72
C TRP A 216 -2.56 4.08 6.58
N GLN A 217 -2.23 2.79 6.76
CA GLN A 217 -3.22 1.73 6.82
C GLN A 217 -3.63 1.46 8.26
N PRO A 218 -4.93 1.43 8.58
CA PRO A 218 -5.40 1.05 9.91
C PRO A 218 -5.03 -0.41 10.19
N ASP A 219 -4.97 -0.75 11.47
CA ASP A 219 -4.95 -2.16 11.89
C ASP A 219 -6.17 -2.86 11.29
N THR A 220 -5.95 -3.80 10.37
CA THR A 220 -7.00 -4.71 9.93
C THR A 220 -7.37 -5.57 11.14
N VAL A 221 -8.45 -5.20 11.84
CA VAL A 221 -9.12 -6.05 12.83
C VAL A 221 -9.87 -7.15 12.08
N GLU A 222 -9.15 -7.98 11.33
CA GLU A 222 -9.71 -9.14 10.65
C GLU A 222 -8.61 -10.18 10.34
N ASP A 223 -7.81 -10.49 11.35
CA ASP A 223 -7.09 -11.78 11.46
C ASP A 223 -7.18 -12.31 12.90
N ALA A 224 -8.25 -11.96 13.61
CA ALA A 224 -8.59 -12.54 14.91
C ALA A 224 -9.28 -13.90 14.73
N ARG A 225 -8.52 -14.89 14.24
CA ARG A 225 -8.71 -16.29 14.62
C ARG A 225 -7.36 -16.95 14.84
N PRO A 226 -6.85 -17.01 16.09
CA PRO A 226 -6.00 -18.13 16.44
C PRO A 226 -6.84 -19.38 16.20
N THR A 227 -6.42 -20.24 15.27
CA THR A 227 -7.03 -21.57 15.11
C THR A 227 -6.54 -22.40 16.30
N GLY A 228 -7.16 -22.15 17.45
CA GLY A 228 -6.95 -22.87 18.68
C GLY A 228 -7.88 -24.06 18.76
N LEU A 229 -7.28 -25.25 18.86
CA LEU A 229 -7.81 -26.50 19.39
C LEU A 229 -8.91 -27.22 18.61
N ARG A 230 -8.51 -28.34 17.99
CA ARG A 230 -9.28 -29.58 18.10
C ARG A 230 -8.40 -30.72 18.62
N ALA A 231 -8.98 -31.41 19.59
CA ALA A 231 -8.38 -32.44 20.42
C ALA A 231 -7.84 -33.65 19.64
N GLY A 232 -6.69 -34.17 20.09
CA GLY A 232 -6.25 -35.54 19.87
C GLY A 232 -6.06 -36.20 21.23
N ARG A 233 -7.13 -36.78 21.77
CA ARG A 233 -7.10 -37.67 22.94
C ARG A 233 -7.41 -39.08 22.44
N THR A 234 -6.73 -40.07 23.04
CA THR A 234 -6.76 -41.54 22.80
C THR A 234 -5.79 -42.02 21.70
N ALA A 235 -4.99 -43.08 21.88
CA ALA A 235 -5.04 -44.16 22.88
C ALA A 235 -3.62 -44.70 23.20
N SER A 236 -3.45 -45.13 24.45
CA SER A 236 -2.62 -46.28 24.83
C SER A 236 -3.43 -47.54 24.68
#